data_AF-A0AAD6VMH8-F1
#
_entry.id   AF-A0AAD6VMH8-F1
#
_cell.length_a   1.000
_cell.length_b   1.000
_cell.length_c   1.000
_cell.angle_alpha   90.00
_cell.angle_beta   90.00
_cell.angle_gamma   90.00
#
_symmetry.space_group_name_H-M   'P 1'
#
loop_
_entity.id
_entity.type
_entity.pdbx_description
1 polymer ?
#
loop_
_entity_poly.entity_id
_entity_poly.type
_entity_poly.pdbx_seq_one_letter_code
_entity_poly.pdbx_strand_id
1 'polypeptide(L)'
;GHICIFLPKFHCEINFIRYLWGAVKRYLRENCDYMFEGLKENIQKAMASVPVELIRKWEHRVWRFIDAYADGLGAKDAQKRVKELTSYVMERTGESMDVYVDTWSRFFLDFPRFWGTVLAVLMGLHNQ
;
A
#
# COMPACT_ATOMS: atom_id res chain seq x y z
N GLY A 1 16.32 -9.11 -15.95
CA GLY A 1 15.02 -8.75 -16.54
C GLY A 1 14.07 -8.38 -15.43
N HIS A 2 13.21 -7.37 -15.62
CA HIS A 2 12.21 -6.97 -14.62
C HIS A 2 10.84 -7.53 -14.97
N ILE A 3 10.12 -8.07 -14.00
CA ILE A 3 8.71 -8.49 -14.15
C ILE A 3 7.84 -7.27 -13.87
N CYS A 4 7.12 -6.79 -14.88
CA CYS A 4 6.19 -5.67 -14.75
C CYS A 4 4.75 -6.20 -14.63
N ILE A 5 4.10 -5.95 -13.50
CA ILE A 5 2.68 -6.24 -13.30
C ILE A 5 1.88 -5.00 -13.75
N PHE A 6 1.15 -5.11 -14.86
CA PHE A 6 0.28 -4.05 -15.33
C PHE A 6 -1.06 -4.09 -14.59
N LEU A 7 -1.25 -3.16 -13.66
CA LEU A 7 -2.51 -3.02 -12.94
C LEU A 7 -3.58 -2.38 -13.82
N PRO A 8 -4.82 -2.90 -13.84
CA PRO A 8 -5.94 -2.30 -14.58
C PRO A 8 -6.18 -0.84 -14.17
N LYS A 9 -6.36 0.04 -15.14
CA LYS A 9 -6.76 1.44 -14.87
C LYS A 9 -8.14 1.44 -14.19
N PHE A 10 -8.33 2.33 -13.20
CA PHE A 10 -9.56 2.52 -12.40
C PHE A 10 -9.88 1.47 -11.33
N HIS A 11 -9.00 0.51 -11.10
CA HIS A 11 -9.15 -0.50 -10.05
C HIS A 11 -8.21 -0.24 -8.86
N CYS A 12 -8.57 0.75 -8.05
CA CYS A 12 -7.69 1.26 -6.99
C CYS A 12 -7.46 0.28 -5.82
N GLU A 13 -8.33 -0.74 -5.72
CA GLU A 13 -8.33 -1.86 -4.80
C GLU A 13 -7.27 -2.91 -5.11
N ILE A 14 -6.77 -2.95 -6.35
CA ILE A 14 -5.68 -3.86 -6.77
C ILE A 14 -4.31 -3.21 -6.51
N ASN A 15 -4.27 -1.89 -6.23
CA ASN A 15 -3.03 -1.19 -5.96
C ASN A 15 -2.60 -1.34 -4.49
N PHE A 16 -1.85 -2.42 -4.23
CA PHE A 16 -1.27 -2.76 -2.93
C PHE A 16 -0.59 -1.58 -2.22
N ILE A 17 0.13 -0.73 -2.97
CA ILE A 17 0.91 0.38 -2.41
C ILE A 17 0.04 1.37 -1.63
N ARG A 18 -1.25 1.47 -1.96
CA ARG A 18 -2.19 2.37 -1.27
C ARG A 18 -2.42 1.96 0.18
N TYR A 19 -2.37 0.65 0.48
CA TYR A 19 -2.51 0.14 1.84
C TYR A 19 -1.28 0.47 2.69
N LEU A 20 -0.08 0.22 2.15
CA LEU A 20 1.19 0.58 2.81
C LEU A 20 1.25 2.08 3.11
N TRP A 21 1.00 2.93 2.11
CA TRP A 21 0.98 4.38 2.31
C TRP A 21 -0.13 4.84 3.24
N GLY A 22 -1.27 4.14 3.29
CA GLY A 22 -2.32 4.40 4.27
C GLY A 22 -1.81 4.23 5.71
N ALA A 23 -1.11 3.12 5.99
CA ALA A 23 -0.51 2.85 7.29
C ALA A 23 0.61 3.84 7.63
N VAL A 24 1.53 4.09 6.69
CA VAL A 24 2.62 5.06 6.87
C VAL A 24 2.06 6.45 7.15
N LYS A 25 1.06 6.92 6.40
CA LYS A 25 0.42 8.22 6.65
C LYS A 25 -0.25 8.30 8.02
N ARG A 26 -0.83 7.19 8.51
CA ARG A 26 -1.41 7.16 9.85
C ARG A 26 -0.33 7.32 10.91
N TYR A 27 0.76 6.56 10.82
CA TYR A 27 1.90 6.67 11.73
C TYR A 27 2.48 8.10 11.72
N LEU A 28 2.69 8.68 10.54
CA LEU A 28 3.23 10.03 10.40
C LEU A 28 2.33 11.10 11.02
N ARG A 29 1.01 10.94 10.93
CA ARG A 29 0.06 11.85 11.58
C ARG A 29 0.11 11.73 13.11
N GLU A 30 0.24 10.51 13.62
CA GLU A 30 0.32 10.23 15.07
C GLU A 30 1.65 10.70 15.67
N ASN A 31 2.72 10.76 14.87
CA ASN A 31 4.07 11.15 15.28
C ASN A 31 4.54 12.46 14.60
N CYS A 32 3.61 13.34 14.25
CA CYS A 32 3.95 14.58 13.54
C CYS A 32 4.51 15.62 14.50
N ASP A 33 5.75 16.06 14.28
CA ASP A 33 6.41 17.15 15.00
C ASP A 33 6.44 18.46 14.21
N TYR A 34 5.76 18.50 13.04
CA TYR A 34 5.69 19.62 12.10
C TYR A 34 7.06 20.12 11.59
N MET A 35 8.12 19.34 11.78
CA MET A 35 9.46 19.66 11.30
C MET A 35 9.81 18.78 10.10
N PHE A 36 10.45 19.37 9.08
CA PHE A 36 10.82 18.62 7.88
C PHE A 36 11.83 17.50 8.18
N GLU A 37 12.84 17.77 9.02
CA GLU A 37 13.81 16.76 9.43
C GLU A 37 13.17 15.65 10.27
N GLY A 38 12.27 16.01 11.18
CA GLY A 38 11.49 15.05 11.96
C GLY A 38 10.63 14.14 11.10
N LEU A 39 9.97 14.71 10.08
CA LEU A 39 9.25 13.95 9.08
C LEU A 39 10.15 12.94 8.36
N LYS A 40 11.34 13.36 7.92
CA LYS A 40 12.31 12.51 7.22
C LYS A 40 12.72 11.30 8.06
N GLU A 41 13.00 11.49 9.34
CA GLU A 41 13.29 10.40 10.27
C GLU A 41 12.06 9.52 10.53
N ASN A 42 10.90 10.15 10.73
CA ASN A 42 9.66 9.44 11.06
C ASN A 42 9.13 8.61 9.91
N ILE A 43 9.46 8.95 8.65
CA ILE A 43 9.12 8.12 7.49
C ILE A 43 9.83 6.77 7.57
N GLN A 44 11.11 6.74 7.90
CA GLN A 44 11.87 5.49 8.00
C GLN A 44 11.31 4.61 9.12
N LYS A 45 11.01 5.23 10.26
CA LYS A 45 10.35 4.57 11.40
C LYS A 45 8.94 4.07 11.03
N ALA A 46 8.16 4.87 10.29
CA ALA A 46 6.82 4.51 9.83
C ALA A 46 6.85 3.31 8.88
N MET A 47 7.76 3.29 7.91
CA MET A 47 7.94 2.15 7.00
C MET A 47 8.34 0.89 7.77
N ALA A 48 9.29 1.01 8.71
CA ALA A 48 9.72 -0.12 9.55
C ALA A 48 8.62 -0.59 10.54
N SER A 49 7.67 0.28 10.89
CA SER A 49 6.57 -0.06 11.80
C SER A 49 5.52 -0.98 11.18
N VAL A 50 5.50 -1.12 9.85
CA VAL A 50 4.55 -1.98 9.15
C VAL A 50 5.05 -3.43 9.17
N PRO A 51 4.37 -4.36 9.88
CA PRO A 51 4.82 -5.75 9.95
C PRO A 51 4.63 -6.45 8.59
N VAL A 52 5.55 -7.36 8.26
CA VAL A 52 5.54 -8.13 7.00
C VAL A 52 4.27 -8.99 6.89
N GLU A 53 3.74 -9.47 8.01
CA GLU A 53 2.49 -10.23 8.06
C GLU A 53 1.29 -9.39 7.61
N LEU A 54 1.30 -8.09 7.89
CA LEU A 54 0.24 -7.18 7.44
C LEU A 54 0.36 -6.89 5.95
N ILE A 55 1.58 -6.77 5.45
CA ILE A 55 1.88 -6.69 4.01
C ILE A 55 1.32 -7.93 3.31
N ARG A 56 1.64 -9.14 3.79
CA ARG A 56 1.11 -10.39 3.22
C ARG A 56 -0.43 -10.44 3.25
N LYS A 57 -1.07 -9.99 4.32
CA LYS A 57 -2.55 -9.90 4.39
C LYS A 57 -3.14 -8.99 3.31
N TRP A 58 -2.53 -7.83 3.06
CA TRP A 58 -2.99 -6.92 2.01
C TRP A 58 -2.71 -7.49 0.61
N GLU A 59 -1.62 -8.22 0.42
CA GLU A 59 -1.34 -8.94 -0.82
C GLU A 59 -2.43 -9.97 -1.13
N HIS A 60 -2.75 -10.85 -0.18
CA HIS A 60 -3.82 -11.83 -0.35
C HIS A 60 -5.16 -11.15 -0.67
N ARG A 61 -5.42 -9.98 -0.08
CA ARG A 61 -6.61 -9.20 -0.39
C ARG A 61 -6.62 -8.72 -1.84
N VAL A 62 -5.49 -8.22 -2.35
CA VAL A 62 -5.35 -7.81 -3.75
C VAL A 62 -5.57 -8.98 -4.69
N TRP A 63 -4.99 -10.16 -4.41
CA TRP A 63 -5.24 -11.37 -5.19
C TRP A 63 -6.71 -11.76 -5.25
N ARG A 64 -7.43 -11.66 -4.13
CA ARG A 64 -8.89 -11.94 -4.12
C ARG A 64 -9.68 -10.96 -4.97
N PHE A 65 -9.24 -9.70 -5.07
CA PHE A 65 -9.82 -8.74 -6.01
C PHE A 65 -9.50 -9.15 -7.46
N ILE A 66 -8.26 -9.54 -7.76
CA ILE A 66 -7.86 -10.02 -9.09
C ILE A 66 -8.72 -11.21 -9.49
N ASP A 67 -8.87 -12.20 -8.62
CA ASP A 67 -9.70 -13.39 -8.87
C ASP A 67 -11.18 -13.01 -9.10
N ALA A 68 -11.73 -12.09 -8.29
CA ALA A 68 -13.09 -11.61 -8.47
C ALA A 68 -13.30 -10.89 -9.82
N TYR A 69 -12.31 -10.09 -10.26
CA TYR A 69 -12.37 -9.43 -11.57
C TYR A 69 -12.17 -10.41 -12.73
N ALA A 70 -11.33 -11.44 -12.55
CA ALA A 70 -11.17 -12.52 -13.53
C ALA A 70 -12.49 -13.29 -13.75
N ASP A 71 -13.30 -13.43 -12.70
CA ASP A 71 -14.66 -13.98 -12.77
C ASP A 71 -15.69 -12.99 -13.38
N GLY A 72 -15.26 -11.80 -13.82
CA GLY A 72 -16.11 -10.79 -14.46
C GLY A 72 -16.96 -9.97 -13.48
N LEU A 73 -16.69 -10.00 -12.17
CA LEU A 73 -17.46 -9.24 -11.19
C LEU A 73 -17.17 -7.74 -11.30
N GLY A 74 -18.24 -6.92 -11.19
CA GLY A 74 -18.10 -5.47 -11.06
C GLY A 74 -17.52 -5.07 -9.69
N ALA A 75 -17.05 -3.83 -9.55
CA ALA A 75 -16.36 -3.37 -8.34
C ALA A 75 -17.14 -3.58 -7.03
N LYS A 76 -18.47 -3.36 -7.04
CA LYS A 76 -19.33 -3.56 -5.86
C LYS A 76 -19.41 -5.03 -5.46
N ASP A 77 -19.58 -5.92 -6.44
CA ASP A 77 -19.72 -7.36 -6.20
C ASP A 77 -18.38 -8.00 -5.85
N ALA A 78 -17.29 -7.56 -6.48
CA ALA A 78 -15.94 -7.93 -6.12
C ALA A 78 -15.64 -7.52 -4.67
N GLN A 79 -15.98 -6.30 -4.26
CA GLN A 79 -15.81 -5.87 -2.86
C GLN A 79 -16.62 -6.73 -1.88
N LYS A 80 -17.85 -7.09 -2.23
CA LYS A 80 -18.69 -7.98 -1.42
C LYS A 80 -18.05 -9.37 -1.27
N ARG A 81 -17.62 -9.97 -2.37
CA ARG A 81 -16.95 -11.28 -2.39
C ARG A 81 -15.65 -11.28 -1.60
N VAL A 82 -14.80 -10.26 -1.78
CA VAL A 82 -13.56 -10.14 -1.00
C VAL A 82 -13.86 -10.00 0.48
N LYS A 83 -14.90 -9.23 0.86
CA LYS A 83 -15.32 -9.07 2.26
C LYS A 83 -15.79 -10.40 2.86
N GLU A 84 -16.55 -11.19 2.12
CA GLU A 84 -16.99 -12.54 2.52
C GLU A 84 -15.82 -13.50 2.69
N LEU A 85 -14.82 -13.45 1.81
CA LEU A 85 -13.61 -14.27 1.93
C LEU A 85 -12.68 -13.81 3.06
N THR A 86 -12.77 -12.54 3.49
CA THR A 86 -11.90 -11.97 4.54
C THR A 86 -12.15 -12.59 5.91
N SER A 87 -13.27 -13.30 6.10
CA SER A 87 -13.53 -14.12 7.31
C SER A 87 -12.77 -15.45 7.32
N TYR A 88 -12.19 -15.90 6.20
CA TYR A 88 -11.44 -17.15 6.08
C TYR A 88 -9.93 -16.86 5.88
N VAL A 89 -9.10 -17.35 6.81
CA VAL A 89 -7.64 -17.34 6.68
C VAL A 89 -7.26 -18.52 5.78
N MET A 90 -6.70 -18.22 4.61
CA MET A 90 -6.14 -19.23 3.70
C MET A 90 -4.63 -18.95 3.58
N GLU A 91 -3.83 -19.98 3.82
CA GLU A 91 -2.38 -19.95 3.75
C GLU A 91 -1.95 -20.23 2.31
N ARG A 92 -1.49 -19.20 1.58
CA ARG A 92 -0.83 -19.37 0.27
C ARG A 92 0.66 -19.08 0.46
N THR A 93 1.53 -19.96 -0.01
CA THR A 93 2.98 -19.80 -0.02
C THR A 93 3.38 -18.66 -0.97
N GLY A 94 3.75 -17.50 -0.42
CA GLY A 94 3.90 -16.22 -1.12
C GLY A 94 5.30 -15.90 -1.64
N GLU A 95 5.97 -16.82 -2.33
CA GLU A 95 7.37 -16.60 -2.78
C GLU A 95 7.51 -15.46 -3.81
N SER A 96 6.51 -15.25 -4.68
CA SER A 96 6.64 -14.30 -5.80
C SER A 96 6.57 -12.82 -5.39
N MET A 97 5.89 -12.52 -4.27
CA MET A 97 5.64 -11.14 -3.85
C MET A 97 6.62 -10.66 -2.78
N ASP A 98 7.23 -11.56 -2.00
CA ASP A 98 8.31 -11.21 -1.08
C ASP A 98 9.50 -10.57 -1.83
N VAL A 99 9.82 -11.07 -3.04
CA VAL A 99 10.79 -10.46 -3.96
C VAL A 99 10.34 -9.07 -4.41
N TYR A 100 9.04 -8.85 -4.60
CA TYR A 100 8.49 -7.55 -4.98
C TYR A 100 8.57 -6.57 -3.81
N VAL A 101 8.20 -6.96 -2.59
CA VAL A 101 8.31 -6.10 -1.39
C VAL A 101 9.76 -5.67 -1.15
N ASP A 102 10.72 -6.59 -1.26
CA ASP A 102 12.15 -6.31 -1.05
C ASP A 102 12.78 -5.48 -2.18
N THR A 103 12.31 -5.65 -3.42
CA THR A 103 12.73 -4.82 -4.56
C THR A 103 12.11 -3.42 -4.50
N TRP A 104 10.87 -3.31 -4.02
CA TRP A 104 10.12 -2.05 -4.00
C TRP A 104 10.47 -1.14 -2.83
N SER A 105 10.82 -1.70 -1.67
CA SER A 105 11.36 -0.93 -0.53
C SER A 105 12.65 -0.20 -0.91
N ARG A 106 13.50 -0.80 -1.75
CA ARG A 106 14.72 -0.18 -2.29
C ARG A 106 14.44 0.89 -3.35
N PHE A 107 13.43 0.71 -4.20
CA PHE A 107 13.16 1.61 -5.32
C PHE A 107 12.39 2.89 -4.94
N PHE A 108 11.59 2.87 -3.86
CA PHE A 108 10.72 4.00 -3.49
C PHE A 108 11.34 5.03 -2.53
N LEU A 109 12.46 4.70 -1.89
CA LEU A 109 13.26 5.70 -1.14
C LEU A 109 13.79 6.80 -2.08
N ASP A 110 13.84 6.54 -3.39
CA ASP A 110 14.42 7.42 -4.41
C ASP A 110 13.38 8.18 -5.27
N PHE A 111 12.09 8.25 -4.89
CA PHE A 111 11.03 8.86 -5.74
C PHE A 111 10.50 10.24 -5.28
N PRO A 112 11.16 11.37 -5.62
CA PRO A 112 10.83 12.77 -5.27
C PRO A 112 9.36 13.20 -5.42
N ARG A 113 8.64 12.72 -6.45
CA ARG A 113 7.30 13.23 -6.81
C ARG A 113 6.19 12.84 -5.83
N PHE A 114 6.37 11.76 -5.06
CA PHE A 114 5.35 11.31 -4.11
C PHE A 114 5.46 12.04 -2.76
N TRP A 115 6.66 12.54 -2.42
CA TRP A 115 6.93 13.30 -1.20
C TRP A 115 6.16 14.60 -1.14
N GLY A 116 5.97 15.29 -2.28
CA GLY A 116 5.25 16.57 -2.33
C GLY A 116 3.80 16.47 -1.85
N THR A 117 3.11 15.37 -2.15
CA THR A 117 1.71 15.18 -1.72
C THR A 117 1.60 14.81 -0.24
N VAL A 118 2.57 14.05 0.29
CA VAL A 118 2.64 13.71 1.72
C VAL A 118 2.98 14.95 2.55
N LEU A 119 3.92 15.77 2.07
CA LEU A 119 4.26 17.07 2.65
C LEU A 119 3.04 18.01 2.68
N ALA A 120 2.32 18.15 1.56
CA ALA A 120 1.19 19.05 1.43
C ALA A 120 0.01 18.67 2.35
N VAL A 121 -0.24 17.37 2.52
CA VAL A 121 -1.32 16.85 3.37
C VAL A 121 -0.97 16.90 4.87
N LEU A 122 0.32 16.83 5.23
CA LEU A 122 0.78 16.88 6.64
C LEU A 122 1.08 18.29 7.13
N MET A 123 1.66 19.15 6.30
CA MET A 123 1.93 20.55 6.64
C MET A 123 0.70 21.45 6.53
N GLY A 124 -0.46 20.88 6.16
CA GLY A 124 -1.71 21.63 6.05
C GLY A 124 -1.49 22.91 5.25
N LEU A 125 -0.98 22.78 4.01
CA LEU A 125 -0.76 23.94 3.14
C LEU A 125 -2.10 24.66 2.95
N HIS A 126 -2.28 25.65 3.83
CA HIS A 126 -3.09 26.82 3.65
C HIS A 126 -2.63 27.39 2.31
N ASN A 127 -3.51 27.35 1.32
CA ASN A 127 -3.41 28.22 0.15
C ASN A 127 -3.08 29.64 0.65
N GLN A 128 -1.92 30.15 0.24
CA GLN A 128 -1.80 31.54 -0.15
C GLN A 128 -1.94 31.59 -1.67
#